data_AF-A0A1F7CZS4-F1
#
_entry.id   AF-A0A1F7CZS4-F1
#
_cell.length_a   1.000
_cell.length_b   1.000
_cell.length_c   1.000
_cell.angle_alpha   90.00
_cell.angle_beta   90.00
_cell.angle_gamma   90.00
#
_symmetry.space_group_name_H-M   'P 1'
#
loop_
_entity.id
_entity.type
_entity.pdbx_description
1 polymer ?
#
loop_
_entity_poly.entity_id
_entity_poly.type
_entity_poly.pdbx_seq_one_letter_code
_entity_poly.pdbx_strand_id
1 'polypeptide(L)'
;MADASLFTAMFGFVSVFYGILVPLLLLQSLTLLFIPSMMKNGAQPRKVGEAIFCYLMQSLGILLMTAGALPTLVSVLAGVELAGTTYFTLLVIFAAGGILFLWHDNAVHAIDEASRAVPGAIFLIMFKIIGYAIVLLWVLSLITTLMNGIPEDAGWWIMPLVMILYGLLLAWCTRSDAGSNQSVFQSITVNSSSLQPAKKNAIAAKRRKR
;
A
#
# COMPACT_ATOMS: atom_id res chain seq x y z
N MET A 1 -4.25 -43.23 4.76
CA MET A 1 -4.21 -42.73 6.15
C MET A 1 -3.43 -41.40 6.25
N ALA A 2 -3.61 -40.46 5.32
CA ALA A 2 -2.99 -39.13 5.37
C ALA A 2 -4.05 -38.02 5.54
N ASP A 3 -5.29 -38.26 5.11
CA ASP A 3 -6.38 -37.27 5.09
C ASP A 3 -6.92 -36.92 6.48
N ALA A 4 -6.79 -37.83 7.46
CA ALA A 4 -7.18 -37.55 8.84
C ALA A 4 -6.33 -36.44 9.47
N SER A 5 -5.05 -36.31 9.09
CA SER A 5 -4.15 -35.30 9.65
C SER A 5 -4.51 -33.88 9.21
N LEU A 6 -4.93 -33.71 7.95
CA LEU A 6 -5.34 -32.42 7.41
C LEU A 6 -6.69 -31.98 7.97
N PHE A 7 -7.66 -32.90 8.09
CA PHE A 7 -8.98 -32.57 8.64
C PHE A 7 -8.89 -32.20 10.13
N THR A 8 -8.08 -32.94 10.92
CA THR A 8 -7.83 -32.59 12.32
C THR A 8 -6.99 -31.31 12.48
N ALA A 9 -6.14 -30.96 11.51
CA ALA A 9 -5.45 -29.68 11.51
C ALA A 9 -6.36 -28.50 11.10
N MET A 10 -7.27 -28.70 10.14
CA MET A 10 -8.22 -27.69 9.63
C MET A 10 -9.44 -27.46 10.53
N PHE A 11 -9.79 -28.41 11.39
CA PHE A 11 -10.85 -28.29 12.41
C PHE A 11 -10.31 -28.44 13.84
N GLY A 12 -8.99 -28.44 14.00
CA GLY A 12 -8.38 -28.42 15.32
C GLY A 12 -8.73 -27.13 16.05
N PHE A 13 -8.77 -27.18 17.38
CA PHE A 13 -9.12 -26.05 18.24
C PHE A 13 -8.42 -24.74 17.82
N VAL A 14 -7.14 -24.83 17.45
CA VAL A 14 -6.34 -23.71 16.92
C VAL A 14 -6.94 -23.12 15.64
N SER A 15 -7.24 -23.95 14.65
CA SER A 15 -7.81 -23.51 13.36
C SER A 15 -9.23 -22.97 13.48
N VAL A 16 -10.08 -23.54 14.35
CA VAL A 16 -11.45 -23.06 14.57
C VAL A 16 -11.43 -21.76 15.38
N PHE A 17 -10.55 -21.69 16.39
CA PHE A 17 -10.34 -20.49 17.17
C PHE A 17 -9.85 -19.35 16.27
N TYR A 18 -8.76 -19.53 15.51
CA TYR A 18 -8.30 -18.49 14.57
C TYR A 18 -9.27 -18.27 13.40
N GLY A 19 -9.91 -19.33 12.89
CA GLY A 19 -10.84 -19.27 11.76
C GLY A 19 -12.13 -18.50 12.06
N ILE A 20 -12.55 -18.40 13.32
CA ILE A 20 -13.70 -17.58 13.74
C ILE A 20 -13.22 -16.26 14.36
N LEU A 21 -12.22 -16.30 15.24
CA LEU A 21 -11.72 -15.13 15.96
C LEU A 21 -11.13 -14.09 15.01
N VAL A 22 -10.37 -14.49 13.99
CA VAL A 22 -9.75 -13.55 13.05
C VAL A 22 -10.82 -12.81 12.23
N PRO A 23 -11.79 -13.48 11.57
CA PRO A 23 -12.89 -12.77 10.90
C PRO A 23 -13.72 -11.90 11.85
N LEU A 24 -13.95 -12.35 13.09
CA LEU A 24 -14.73 -11.59 14.07
C LEU A 24 -13.99 -10.32 14.52
N LEU A 25 -12.69 -10.40 14.77
CA LEU A 25 -11.83 -9.24 15.07
C LEU A 25 -11.70 -8.30 13.87
N LEU A 26 -11.63 -8.84 12.65
CA LEU A 26 -11.68 -8.04 11.43
C LEU A 26 -13.00 -7.29 11.32
N LEU A 27 -14.13 -7.97 11.49
CA LEU A 27 -15.46 -7.35 11.43
C LEU A 27 -15.63 -6.31 12.53
N GLN A 28 -15.15 -6.59 13.75
CA GLN A 28 -15.16 -5.66 14.86
C GLN A 28 -14.31 -4.42 14.58
N SER A 29 -13.07 -4.59 14.10
CA SER A 29 -12.18 -3.46 13.77
C SER A 29 -12.74 -2.61 12.63
N LEU A 30 -13.33 -3.23 11.60
CA LEU A 30 -14.02 -2.52 10.52
C LEU A 30 -15.23 -1.74 11.06
N THR A 31 -16.03 -2.33 11.93
CA THR A 31 -17.18 -1.67 12.55
C THR A 31 -16.73 -0.48 13.41
N LEU A 32 -15.65 -0.63 14.17
CA LEU A 32 -15.07 0.46 14.96
C LEU A 32 -14.52 1.58 14.08
N LEU A 33 -14.00 1.28 12.89
CA LEU A 33 -13.55 2.27 11.90
C LEU A 33 -14.68 3.06 11.25
N PHE A 34 -15.87 2.46 11.14
CA PHE A 34 -17.07 3.10 10.61
C PHE A 34 -17.55 4.24 11.52
N ILE A 35 -17.44 4.10 12.84
CA ILE A 35 -17.93 5.08 13.82
C ILE A 35 -17.28 6.47 13.61
N PRO A 36 -15.96 6.65 13.69
CA PRO A 36 -15.32 7.95 13.48
C PRO A 36 -15.45 8.43 12.04
N SER A 37 -15.53 7.53 11.06
CA SER A 37 -15.71 7.90 9.65
C SER A 37 -17.07 8.53 9.37
N MET A 38 -18.11 8.08 10.08
CA MET A 38 -19.48 8.60 9.97
C MET A 38 -19.72 9.89 10.77
N MET A 39 -18.82 10.23 11.70
CA MET A 39 -18.91 11.48 12.48
C MET A 39 -18.52 12.72 11.66
N LYS A 40 -17.94 12.55 10.46
CA LYS A 40 -17.61 13.65 9.56
C LYS A 40 -18.84 14.07 8.75
N ASN A 41 -19.22 15.35 8.84
CA ASN A 41 -20.36 15.91 8.11
C ASN A 41 -20.22 15.66 6.59
N GLY A 42 -21.26 15.08 5.98
CA GLY A 42 -21.32 14.80 4.54
C GLY A 42 -20.78 13.42 4.12
N ALA A 43 -20.30 12.59 5.04
CA ALA A 43 -19.86 11.23 4.74
C ALA A 43 -21.06 10.32 4.41
N GLN A 44 -20.98 9.59 3.30
CA GLN A 44 -21.99 8.59 2.94
C GLN A 44 -21.53 7.20 3.40
N PRO A 45 -22.33 6.45 4.19
CA PRO A 45 -21.89 5.18 4.79
C PRO A 45 -21.44 4.15 3.76
N ARG A 46 -22.12 4.09 2.60
CA ARG A 46 -21.74 3.20 1.49
C ARG A 46 -20.36 3.53 0.94
N LYS A 47 -20.03 4.81 0.80
CA LYS A 47 -18.76 5.28 0.26
C LYS A 47 -17.62 5.19 1.26
N VAL A 48 -17.91 5.32 2.55
CA VAL A 48 -16.97 4.99 3.63
C VAL A 48 -16.57 3.52 3.55
N GLY A 49 -17.55 2.62 3.40
CA GLY A 49 -17.28 1.19 3.22
C GLY A 49 -16.44 0.88 1.99
N GLU A 50 -16.73 1.53 0.87
CA GLU A 50 -15.95 1.41 -0.37
C GLU A 50 -14.51 1.92 -0.20
N ALA A 51 -14.32 3.04 0.51
CA ALA A 51 -12.99 3.56 0.83
C ALA A 51 -12.20 2.58 1.70
N ILE A 52 -12.82 2.06 2.77
CA ILE A 52 -12.20 1.05 3.65
C ILE A 52 -11.78 -0.17 2.84
N PHE A 53 -12.66 -0.71 1.99
CA PHE A 53 -12.35 -1.84 1.14
C PHE A 53 -11.16 -1.56 0.21
N CYS A 54 -11.14 -0.39 -0.43
CA CYS A 54 -10.03 -0.05 -1.32
C CYS A 54 -8.70 0.09 -0.56
N TYR A 55 -8.68 0.72 0.62
CA TYR A 55 -7.47 0.82 1.43
C TYR A 55 -7.00 -0.54 1.98
N LEU A 56 -7.93 -1.47 2.28
CA LEU A 56 -7.58 -2.86 2.61
C LEU A 56 -6.92 -3.57 1.44
N MET A 57 -7.48 -3.43 0.23
CA MET A 57 -6.90 -4.05 -0.96
C MET A 57 -5.57 -3.41 -1.37
N GLN A 58 -5.41 -2.10 -1.19
CA GLN A 58 -4.10 -1.45 -1.31
C GLN A 58 -3.09 -2.02 -0.30
N SER A 59 -3.51 -2.23 0.95
CA SER A 59 -2.66 -2.83 1.98
C SER A 59 -2.24 -4.25 1.60
N LEU A 60 -3.16 -5.05 1.05
CA LEU A 60 -2.86 -6.38 0.53
C LEU A 60 -1.88 -6.31 -0.64
N GLY A 61 -2.04 -5.34 -1.55
CA GLY A 61 -1.11 -5.09 -2.65
C GLY A 61 0.32 -4.80 -2.14
N ILE A 62 0.45 -3.91 -1.16
CA ILE A 62 1.73 -3.61 -0.50
C ILE A 62 2.31 -4.88 0.16
N LEU A 63 1.48 -5.67 0.84
CA LEU A 63 1.91 -6.92 1.46
C LEU A 63 2.46 -7.92 0.43
N LEU A 64 1.81 -8.08 -0.72
CA LEU A 64 2.30 -8.93 -1.81
C LEU A 64 3.59 -8.39 -2.42
N MET A 65 3.68 -7.08 -2.66
CA MET A 65 4.92 -6.45 -3.13
C MET A 65 6.07 -6.68 -2.16
N THR A 66 5.82 -6.58 -0.86
CA THR A 66 6.87 -6.73 0.17
C THR A 66 7.28 -8.18 0.35
N ALA A 67 6.33 -9.13 0.26
CA ALA A 67 6.61 -10.56 0.24
C ALA A 67 7.45 -10.98 -0.98
N GLY A 68 7.27 -10.33 -2.14
CA GLY A 68 8.10 -10.56 -3.32
C GLY A 68 9.47 -9.86 -3.27
N ALA A 69 9.52 -8.62 -2.79
CA ALA A 69 10.70 -7.78 -2.82
C ALA A 69 11.71 -8.07 -1.70
N LEU A 70 11.26 -8.33 -0.47
CA LEU A 70 12.20 -8.51 0.65
C LEU A 70 13.10 -9.74 0.49
N PRO A 71 12.58 -10.94 0.17
CA PRO A 71 13.42 -12.12 0.02
C PRO A 71 14.39 -12.00 -1.17
N THR A 72 13.96 -11.35 -2.26
CA THR A 72 14.81 -11.13 -3.43
C THR A 72 15.95 -10.16 -3.12
N LEU A 73 15.69 -9.05 -2.42
CA LEU A 73 16.73 -8.13 -1.97
C LEU A 73 17.72 -8.82 -1.04
N VAL A 74 17.25 -9.56 -0.04
CA VAL A 74 18.12 -10.26 0.92
C VAL A 74 19.01 -11.26 0.20
N SER A 75 18.46 -12.05 -0.72
CA SER A 75 19.24 -13.02 -1.50
C SER A 75 20.32 -12.38 -2.35
N VAL A 76 20.00 -11.29 -3.06
CA VAL A 76 20.97 -10.59 -3.92
C VAL A 76 22.09 -10.00 -3.08
N LEU A 77 21.78 -9.39 -1.93
CA LEU A 77 22.80 -8.84 -1.03
C LEU A 77 23.63 -9.93 -0.34
N ALA A 78 23.02 -11.08 -0.03
CA ALA A 78 23.72 -12.23 0.56
C ALA A 78 24.54 -13.03 -0.45
N GLY A 79 24.43 -12.75 -1.75
CA GLY A 79 25.08 -13.53 -2.80
C GLY A 79 24.57 -14.97 -2.89
N VAL A 80 23.36 -15.24 -2.35
CA VAL A 80 22.73 -16.57 -2.38
C VAL A 80 21.79 -16.62 -3.56
N GLU A 81 22.14 -17.40 -4.59
CA GLU A 81 21.30 -17.56 -5.77
C GLU A 81 20.01 -18.32 -5.41
N LEU A 82 18.85 -17.67 -5.61
CA LEU A 82 17.57 -18.40 -5.63
C LEU A 82 17.45 -19.17 -6.95
N ALA A 83 16.75 -20.30 -6.91
CA ALA A 83 16.33 -20.99 -8.12
C ALA A 83 15.54 -20.03 -9.03
N GLY A 84 15.77 -20.10 -10.34
CA GLY A 84 15.13 -19.20 -11.32
C GLY A 84 13.60 -19.23 -11.27
N THR A 85 13.01 -20.39 -10.96
CA THR A 85 11.56 -20.54 -10.72
C THR A 85 11.09 -19.75 -9.51
N THR A 86 11.88 -19.69 -8.44
CA THR A 86 11.56 -18.92 -7.23
C THR A 86 11.64 -17.43 -7.50
N TYR A 87 12.67 -16.95 -8.21
CA TYR A 87 12.73 -15.53 -8.63
C TYR A 87 11.54 -15.14 -9.49
N PHE A 88 11.19 -15.95 -10.48
CA PHE A 88 10.03 -15.69 -11.32
C PHE A 88 8.74 -15.66 -10.51
N THR A 89 8.57 -16.59 -9.57
CA THR A 89 7.39 -16.62 -8.68
C THR A 89 7.31 -15.37 -7.81
N LEU A 90 8.42 -14.96 -7.19
CA LEU A 90 8.48 -13.74 -6.38
C LEU A 90 8.20 -12.48 -7.21
N LEU A 91 8.68 -12.44 -8.46
CA LEU A 91 8.40 -11.36 -9.41
C LEU A 91 6.91 -11.31 -9.79
N VAL A 92 6.29 -12.46 -10.05
CA VAL A 92 4.85 -12.54 -10.35
C VAL A 92 4.02 -12.08 -9.16
N ILE A 93 4.36 -12.52 -7.94
CA ILE A 93 3.71 -12.07 -6.70
C ILE A 93 3.85 -10.56 -6.54
N PHE A 94 5.06 -10.02 -6.76
CA PHE A 94 5.33 -8.59 -6.71
C PHE A 94 4.48 -7.82 -7.73
N ALA A 95 4.44 -8.28 -8.98
CA ALA A 95 3.69 -7.65 -10.05
C ALA A 95 2.18 -7.68 -9.78
N ALA A 96 1.65 -8.82 -9.31
CA ALA A 96 0.25 -8.95 -8.91
C ALA A 96 -0.10 -7.98 -7.77
N GLY A 97 0.78 -7.85 -6.77
CA GLY A 97 0.64 -6.86 -5.70
C GLY A 97 0.61 -5.43 -6.21
N GLY A 98 1.51 -5.08 -7.13
CA GLY A 98 1.57 -3.75 -7.76
C GLY A 98 0.33 -3.42 -8.59
N ILE A 99 -0.18 -4.38 -9.38
CA ILE A 99 -1.42 -4.20 -10.15
C ILE A 99 -2.60 -3.99 -9.22
N LEU A 100 -2.74 -4.81 -8.17
CA LEU A 100 -3.82 -4.69 -7.18
C LEU A 100 -3.77 -3.33 -6.47
N PHE A 101 -2.58 -2.89 -6.07
CA PHE A 101 -2.36 -1.58 -5.45
C PHE A 101 -2.79 -0.44 -6.38
N LEU A 102 -2.28 -0.41 -7.62
CA LEU A 102 -2.57 0.65 -8.59
C LEU A 102 -4.06 0.69 -8.99
N TRP A 103 -4.70 -0.46 -9.13
CA TRP A 103 -6.13 -0.54 -9.42
C TRP A 103 -6.95 0.16 -8.34
N HIS A 104 -6.69 -0.19 -7.08
CA HIS A 104 -7.45 0.37 -5.96
C HIS A 104 -7.03 1.78 -5.58
N ASP A 105 -5.79 2.20 -5.85
CA ASP A 105 -5.39 3.60 -5.77
C ASP A 105 -6.20 4.46 -6.73
N ASN A 106 -6.34 4.05 -7.98
CA ASN A 106 -7.19 4.74 -8.95
C ASN A 106 -8.67 4.75 -8.52
N ALA A 107 -9.18 3.64 -7.95
CA ALA A 107 -10.57 3.57 -7.48
C ALA A 107 -10.88 4.54 -6.33
N VAL A 108 -9.95 4.74 -5.38
CA VAL A 108 -10.14 5.66 -4.23
C VAL A 108 -10.30 7.11 -4.67
N HIS A 109 -9.76 7.50 -5.82
CA HIS A 109 -9.89 8.86 -6.34
C HIS A 109 -11.32 9.20 -6.79
N ALA A 110 -12.15 8.20 -7.10
CA ALA A 110 -13.55 8.40 -7.45
C ALA A 110 -14.47 8.64 -6.23
N ILE A 111 -13.97 8.38 -5.02
CA ILE A 111 -14.71 8.51 -3.76
C ILE A 111 -14.58 9.94 -3.22
N ASP A 112 -15.65 10.47 -2.61
CA ASP A 112 -15.61 11.81 -2.04
C ASP A 112 -14.60 11.95 -0.89
N GLU A 113 -14.04 13.15 -0.79
CA GLU A 113 -12.99 13.48 0.17
C GLU A 113 -13.47 13.38 1.62
N ALA A 114 -14.76 13.61 1.87
CA ALA A 114 -15.36 13.44 3.19
C ALA A 114 -15.29 11.97 3.64
N SER A 115 -15.71 11.04 2.78
CA SER A 115 -15.79 9.61 3.11
C SER A 115 -14.42 8.91 3.14
N ARG A 116 -13.43 9.38 2.37
CA ARG A 116 -12.08 8.76 2.34
C ARG A 116 -11.08 9.30 3.37
N ALA A 117 -11.35 10.46 3.98
CA ALA A 117 -10.37 11.12 4.85
C ALA A 117 -9.96 10.28 6.07
N VAL A 118 -10.93 9.69 6.77
CA VAL A 118 -10.65 8.90 7.97
C VAL A 118 -10.00 7.56 7.62
N PRO A 119 -10.54 6.75 6.68
CA PRO A 119 -9.89 5.51 6.26
C PRO A 119 -8.46 5.73 5.71
N GLY A 120 -8.25 6.78 4.92
CA GLY A 120 -6.94 7.11 4.36
C GLY A 120 -5.92 7.55 5.42
N ALA A 121 -6.35 8.35 6.40
CA ALA A 121 -5.49 8.73 7.53
C ALA A 121 -5.04 7.49 8.33
N ILE A 122 -5.97 6.57 8.59
CA ILE A 122 -5.69 5.34 9.34
C ILE A 122 -4.75 4.43 8.56
N PHE A 123 -4.97 4.27 7.26
CA PHE A 123 -4.06 3.55 6.37
C PHE A 123 -2.63 4.10 6.44
N LEU A 124 -2.43 5.41 6.28
CA LEU A 124 -1.11 6.02 6.34
C LEU A 124 -0.46 5.89 7.72
N ILE A 125 -1.21 6.15 8.80
CA ILE A 125 -0.72 6.04 10.17
C ILE A 125 -0.35 4.59 10.49
N MET A 126 -1.13 3.61 10.02
CA MET A 126 -0.84 2.19 10.21
C MET A 126 0.52 1.82 9.61
N PHE A 127 0.77 2.16 8.33
CA PHE A 127 2.06 1.89 7.70
C PHE A 127 3.22 2.66 8.34
N LYS A 128 2.96 3.87 8.85
CA LYS A 128 3.95 4.65 9.60
C LYS A 128 4.33 3.97 10.91
N ILE A 129 3.35 3.49 11.68
CA ILE A 129 3.57 2.73 12.92
C ILE A 129 4.35 1.44 12.62
N ILE A 130 3.96 0.70 11.57
CA ILE A 130 4.66 -0.52 11.15
C ILE A 130 6.12 -0.20 10.79
N GLY A 131 6.38 0.85 10.01
CA GLY A 131 7.73 1.28 9.65
C GLY A 131 8.61 1.55 10.88
N TYR A 132 8.13 2.34 11.83
CA TYR A 132 8.85 2.60 13.08
C TYR A 132 9.01 1.37 13.96
N ALA A 133 7.99 0.50 14.04
CA ALA A 133 8.08 -0.74 14.78
C ALA A 133 9.15 -1.67 14.21
N ILE A 134 9.23 -1.80 12.88
CA ILE A 134 10.28 -2.57 12.21
C ILE A 134 11.66 -2.00 12.57
N VAL A 135 11.86 -0.69 12.43
CA VAL A 135 13.15 -0.07 12.77
C VAL A 135 13.51 -0.32 14.23
N LEU A 136 12.59 -0.09 15.16
CA LEU A 136 12.81 -0.28 16.59
C LEU A 136 13.19 -1.73 16.91
N LEU A 137 12.41 -2.70 16.40
CA LEU A 137 12.65 -4.12 16.66
C LEU A 137 13.97 -4.59 16.07
N TRP A 138 14.33 -4.15 14.86
CA TRP A 138 15.59 -4.55 14.22
C TRP A 138 16.81 -3.85 14.81
N VAL A 139 16.69 -2.59 15.25
CA VAL A 139 17.75 -1.91 16.01
C VAL A 139 17.96 -2.61 17.35
N LEU A 140 16.89 -2.94 18.06
CA LEU A 140 16.99 -3.66 19.33
C LEU A 140 17.58 -5.05 19.12
N SER A 141 17.16 -5.78 18.08
CA SER A 141 17.74 -7.05 17.68
C SER A 141 19.24 -6.92 17.43
N LEU A 142 19.67 -5.91 16.67
CA LEU A 142 21.09 -5.66 16.36
C LEU A 142 21.89 -5.39 17.64
N ILE A 143 21.38 -4.55 18.55
CA ILE A 143 22.00 -4.29 19.86
C ILE A 143 22.14 -5.60 20.65
N THR A 144 21.10 -6.42 20.73
CA THR A 144 21.16 -7.70 21.45
C THR A 144 22.15 -8.67 20.81
N THR A 145 22.25 -8.71 19.48
CA THR A 145 23.26 -9.52 18.78
C THR A 145 24.67 -9.04 19.13
N LEU A 146 24.94 -7.73 19.10
CA LEU A 146 26.25 -7.19 19.47
C LEU A 146 26.62 -7.45 20.93
N MET A 147 25.65 -7.40 21.85
CA MET A 147 25.88 -7.69 23.27
C MET A 147 26.19 -9.17 23.54
N ASN A 148 25.62 -10.08 22.76
CA ASN A 148 25.84 -11.53 22.89
C ASN A 148 27.09 -12.03 22.13
N GLY A 149 27.76 -11.14 21.38
CA GLY A 149 28.92 -11.46 20.55
C GLY A 149 28.59 -11.48 19.06
N ILE A 150 29.56 -11.08 18.23
CA ILE A 150 29.40 -11.03 16.78
C ILE A 150 29.29 -12.45 16.23
N PRO A 151 28.22 -12.80 15.48
CA PRO A 151 28.10 -14.09 14.84
C PRO A 151 29.25 -14.34 13.85
N GLU A 152 29.76 -15.57 13.78
CA GLU A 152 30.78 -15.97 12.81
C GLU A 152 30.20 -16.14 11.38
N ASP A 153 28.87 -16.19 11.25
CA ASP A 153 28.19 -16.38 9.97
C ASP A 153 28.40 -15.19 9.04
N ALA A 154 28.99 -15.44 7.86
CA ALA A 154 29.13 -14.42 6.83
C ALA A 154 27.74 -13.87 6.42
N GLY A 155 27.57 -12.54 6.48
CA GLY A 155 26.33 -11.88 6.07
C GLY A 155 25.24 -11.73 7.14
N TRP A 156 25.54 -12.03 8.42
CA TRP A 156 24.60 -11.85 9.54
C TRP A 156 23.98 -10.44 9.63
N TRP A 157 24.71 -9.41 9.16
CA TRP A 157 24.29 -8.01 9.20
C TRP A 157 23.32 -7.62 8.07
N ILE A 158 23.20 -8.43 7.02
CA ILE A 158 22.45 -8.10 5.80
C ILE A 158 20.96 -8.00 6.12
N MET A 159 20.40 -9.00 6.81
CA MET A 159 18.97 -9.02 7.16
C MET A 159 18.59 -7.84 8.07
N PRO A 160 19.31 -7.54 9.17
CA PRO A 160 19.08 -6.33 9.95
C PRO A 160 19.15 -5.04 9.14
N LEU A 161 20.15 -4.91 8.26
CA LEU A 161 20.33 -3.71 7.45
C LEU A 161 19.17 -3.53 6.46
N VAL A 162 18.78 -4.58 5.73
CA VAL A 162 17.65 -4.53 4.79
C VAL A 162 16.37 -4.14 5.50
N MET A 163 16.12 -4.71 6.69
CA MET A 163 14.89 -4.45 7.43
C MET A 163 14.84 -3.05 8.04
N ILE A 164 15.98 -2.52 8.52
CA ILE A 164 16.07 -1.13 8.99
C ILE A 164 15.82 -0.18 7.83
N LEU A 165 16.47 -0.40 6.67
CA LEU A 165 16.28 0.43 5.48
C LEU A 165 14.83 0.37 4.99
N TYR A 166 14.23 -0.82 4.98
CA TYR A 166 12.84 -1.01 4.60
C TYR A 166 11.87 -0.31 5.57
N GLY A 167 12.08 -0.42 6.88
CA GLY A 167 11.28 0.26 7.89
C GLY A 167 11.39 1.79 7.79
N LEU A 168 12.59 2.31 7.53
CA LEU A 168 12.82 3.73 7.26
C LEU A 168 12.15 4.18 5.97
N LEU A 169 12.23 3.38 4.91
CA LEU A 169 11.56 3.66 3.64
C LEU A 169 10.04 3.73 3.82
N LEU A 170 9.44 2.78 4.55
CA LEU A 170 8.01 2.82 4.90
C LEU A 170 7.64 4.08 5.70
N ALA A 171 8.43 4.43 6.71
CA ALA A 171 8.21 5.63 7.51
C ALA A 171 8.37 6.91 6.67
N TRP A 172 9.26 6.90 5.68
CA TRP A 172 9.46 7.99 4.73
C TRP A 172 8.29 8.13 3.75
N CYS A 173 7.84 7.02 3.15
CA CYS A 173 6.71 7.00 2.22
C CYS A 173 5.39 7.41 2.87
N THR A 174 5.28 7.30 4.19
CA THR A 174 4.10 7.70 4.98
C THR A 174 4.23 9.08 5.61
N ARG A 175 5.24 9.85 5.21
CA ARG A 175 5.43 11.23 5.67
C ARG A 175 4.33 12.10 5.06
N SER A 176 3.35 12.46 5.88
CA SER A 176 2.35 13.48 5.55
C SER A 176 3.03 14.85 5.55
N ASP A 177 3.67 15.24 4.44
CA ASP A 177 4.02 16.63 4.25
C ASP A 177 2.72 17.42 4.10
N ALA A 178 2.38 18.21 5.11
CA ALA A 178 1.15 18.97 5.24
C ALA A 178 1.04 20.14 4.23
N GLY A 179 1.55 20.01 3.01
CA GLY A 179 1.64 21.14 2.07
C GLY A 179 1.90 20.84 0.59
N SER A 180 1.91 19.60 0.11
CA SER A 180 2.16 19.32 -1.32
C SER A 180 1.02 18.58 -2.01
N ASN A 181 -0.14 19.24 -2.08
CA ASN A 181 -1.14 18.95 -3.12
C ASN A 181 -0.62 19.41 -4.50
N GLN A 182 0.47 18.81 -4.98
CA GLN A 182 0.84 18.90 -6.39
C GLN A 182 0.99 17.46 -6.86
N SER A 183 -0.09 16.95 -7.46
CA SER A 183 0.02 15.70 -8.20
C SER A 183 1.08 15.90 -9.28
N VAL A 184 2.04 14.98 -9.36
CA VAL A 184 3.11 15.00 -10.37
C VAL A 184 2.51 15.08 -11.78
N PHE A 185 1.27 14.60 -11.97
CA PHE A 185 0.51 14.66 -13.21
C PHE A 185 -0.14 16.02 -13.54
N GLN A 186 -0.33 16.94 -12.59
CA GLN A 186 -0.78 18.30 -12.89
C GLN A 186 0.30 19.17 -13.55
N SER A 187 1.58 18.78 -13.41
CA SER A 187 2.68 19.45 -14.12
C SER A 187 2.73 19.13 -15.62
N ILE A 188 1.99 18.11 -16.07
CA ILE A 188 1.79 17.81 -17.49
C ILE A 188 0.49 18.49 -17.94
N THR A 189 0.44 19.81 -17.82
CA THR A 189 -0.48 20.59 -18.64
C THR A 189 0.08 20.56 -20.06
N VAL A 190 -0.40 19.62 -20.87
CA VAL A 190 -0.25 19.72 -22.33
C VAL A 190 -0.93 21.02 -22.73
N ASN A 191 -0.12 22.02 -23.06
CA ASN A 191 -0.56 23.31 -23.58
C ASN A 191 -1.26 23.06 -24.93
N SER A 192 -2.55 22.75 -24.90
CA SER A 192 -3.42 22.67 -26.09
C SER A 192 -3.89 24.06 -26.53
N SER A 193 -3.02 25.07 -26.41
CA SER A 193 -3.27 26.46 -26.77
C SER A 193 -2.83 26.79 -28.20
N SER A 194 -3.02 25.87 -29.16
CA SER A 194 -2.78 26.16 -30.60
C SER A 194 -3.94 25.85 -31.53
N LEU A 195 -5.17 25.74 -31.03
CA LEU A 195 -6.37 25.71 -31.87
C LEU A 195 -7.38 26.76 -31.38
N GLN A 196 -6.99 28.04 -31.48
CA GLN A 196 -7.98 29.11 -31.55
C GLN A 196 -8.65 29.09 -32.94
N PRO A 197 -9.98 29.01 -33.05
CA PRO A 197 -10.65 29.29 -34.31
C PRO A 197 -10.52 30.80 -34.57
N ALA A 198 -9.78 31.15 -35.62
CA ALA A 198 -9.61 32.54 -36.05
C ALA A 198 -10.96 33.13 -36.48
N LYS A 199 -11.68 33.75 -35.56
CA LYS A 199 -12.84 34.59 -35.86
C LYS A 199 -12.34 35.93 -36.39
N LYS A 200 -12.01 35.99 -37.69
CA LYS A 200 -11.67 37.23 -38.38
C LYS A 200 -12.90 37.81 -39.07
N ASN A 201 -13.42 38.89 -38.49
CA ASN A 201 -14.34 39.80 -39.15
C ASN A 201 -13.70 40.37 -40.43
N ALA A 202 -14.20 39.93 -41.58
CA ALA A 202 -14.17 40.62 -42.86
C ALA A 202 -15.31 39.97 -43.65
N ILE A 203 -16.45 40.61 -43.90
CA ILE A 203 -16.62 41.63 -44.95
C ILE A 203 -17.93 42.37 -44.63
N ALA A 204 -17.83 43.48 -43.89
CA ALA A 204 -18.80 44.56 -43.97
C ALA A 204 -18.46 45.42 -45.19
N ALA A 205 -18.58 44.87 -46.40
CA ALA A 205 -18.31 45.60 -47.65
C ALA A 205 -18.84 44.87 -48.90
N LYS A 206 -20.14 44.59 -49.02
CA LYS A 206 -20.87 44.57 -50.32
C LYS A 206 -22.33 44.12 -50.16
N ARG A 207 -23.24 44.91 -50.76
CA ARG A 207 -24.70 44.69 -50.97
C ARG A 207 -25.55 44.83 -49.69
N ARG A 208 -26.59 45.67 -49.60
CA ARG A 208 -27.46 46.24 -50.64
C ARG A 208 -28.15 47.49 -50.06
N LYS A 209 -27.73 48.68 -50.52
CA LYS A 209 -28.62 49.83 -50.72
C LYS A 209 -29.01 49.77 -52.20
N ARG A 210 -30.22 49.31 -52.48
CA ARG A 210 -31.08 49.65 -53.64
C ARG A 210 -32.34 48.82 -53.52
#